data_AF-A0A7J4LRV8-F1
#
_entry.id   AF-A0A7J4LRV8-F1
#
_cell.length_a   1.000
_cell.length_b   1.000
_cell.length_c   1.000
_cell.angle_alpha   90.00
_cell.angle_beta   90.00
_cell.angle_gamma   90.00
#
_symmetry.space_group_name_H-M   'P 1'
#
loop_
_entity.id
_entity.type
_entity.pdbx_description
1 polymer ?
#
loop_
_entity_poly.entity_id
_entity_poly.type
_entity_poly.pdbx_seq_one_letter_code
_entity_poly.pdbx_strand_id
1 'polypeptide(L)'
;MKIRDGGKVIGKIKRDVFGNPANDDIETTNIENFCGILRERVGRLVRKTKCYSKKLLRLRNATEILRFYWNFMDRLPKNGTPAMIENLTNHPWLE
;
A
#
# COMPACT_ATOMS: atom_id res chain seq x y z
N MET A 1 16.49 0.12 10.12
CA MET A 1 16.84 0.41 11.54
C MET A 1 16.09 1.66 12.01
N LYS A 2 15.37 1.61 13.14
CA LYS A 2 14.62 2.75 13.70
C LYS A 2 15.54 3.57 14.62
N ILE A 3 15.67 4.87 14.38
CA ILE A 3 16.41 5.78 15.25
C ILE A 3 15.45 6.25 16.34
N ARG A 4 15.86 6.08 17.60
CA ARG A 4 15.04 6.46 18.76
C ARG A 4 15.77 7.50 19.60
N ASP A 5 15.02 8.50 20.03
CA ASP A 5 15.46 9.49 21.02
C ASP A 5 14.37 9.63 22.09
N GLY A 6 14.75 9.56 23.36
CA GLY A 6 13.81 9.58 24.49
C GLY A 6 12.67 8.55 24.41
N GLY A 7 12.89 7.40 23.77
CA GLY A 7 11.87 6.36 23.57
C GLY A 7 10.91 6.60 22.39
N LYS A 8 10.95 7.77 21.74
CA LYS A 8 10.20 8.06 20.51
C LYS A 8 11.02 7.66 19.27
N VAL A 9 10.35 7.09 18.27
CA VAL A 9 10.96 6.84 16.96
C VAL A 9 10.99 8.16 16.20
N ILE A 10 12.19 8.74 16.05
CA ILE A 10 12.42 10.01 15.36
C ILE A 10 12.78 9.83 13.88
N GLY A 11 13.15 8.61 13.48
CA GLY A 11 13.49 8.33 12.09
C GLY A 11 13.68 6.85 11.81
N LYS A 12 13.85 6.54 10.53
CA LYS A 12 14.09 5.18 10.05
C LYS A 12 15.13 5.21 8.93
N ILE A 13 16.19 4.43 9.09
CA ILE A 13 17.14 4.11 8.02
C ILE A 13 16.57 2.92 7.25
N LYS A 14 16.20 3.15 5.99
CA LYS A 14 15.88 2.08 5.03
C LYS A 14 17.20 1.61 4.40
N ARG A 15 17.39 0.30 4.35
CA ARG A 15 18.51 -0.33 3.64
C ARG A 15 17.91 -1.40 2.74
N ASP A 16 18.19 -1.31 1.45
CA ASP A 16 17.82 -2.36 0.52
C ASP A 16 18.81 -3.53 0.68
N VAL A 17 18.29 -4.71 0.98
CA VAL A 17 19.08 -5.93 1.17
C VAL A 17 18.69 -6.90 0.06
N PHE A 18 19.68 -7.31 -0.73
CA PHE A 18 19.51 -8.26 -1.83
C PHE A 18 20.09 -9.63 -1.44
N GLY A 19 19.54 -10.72 -1.99
CA GLY A 19 20.00 -12.09 -1.71
C GLY A 19 19.05 -12.84 -0.78
N ASN A 20 19.60 -13.61 0.17
CA ASN A 20 18.84 -14.38 1.15
C ASN A 20 18.97 -13.74 2.55
N PRO A 21 18.23 -12.65 2.83
CA PRO A 21 18.26 -12.01 4.15
C PRO A 21 17.77 -12.97 5.23
N ALA A 22 18.25 -12.79 6.46
CA ALA A 22 17.66 -13.49 7.60
C ALA A 22 16.20 -13.02 7.76
N ASN A 23 15.32 -13.93 8.20
CA ASN A 23 13.89 -13.61 8.37
C ASN A 23 13.67 -12.38 9.26
N ASP A 24 14.50 -12.22 10.29
CA ASP A 24 14.43 -11.11 11.26
C ASP A 24 14.79 -9.74 10.65
N ASP A 25 15.46 -9.72 9.50
CA ASP A 25 15.80 -8.50 8.77
C ASP A 25 14.67 -8.03 7.83
N ILE A 26 13.64 -8.86 7.61
CA ILE A 26 12.54 -8.56 6.70
C ILE A 26 11.45 -7.77 7.43
N GLU A 27 11.39 -6.46 7.22
CA GLU A 27 10.33 -5.61 7.78
C GLU A 27 9.04 -5.71 6.96
N THR A 28 8.02 -6.41 7.49
CA THR A 28 6.72 -6.65 6.82
C THR A 28 5.66 -5.61 7.14
N THR A 29 5.87 -4.74 8.13
CA THR A 29 4.84 -3.84 8.68
C THR A 29 4.12 -3.00 7.63
N ASN A 30 4.86 -2.49 6.63
CA ASN A 30 4.27 -1.70 5.55
C ASN A 30 3.35 -2.54 4.65
N ILE A 31 3.77 -3.77 4.35
CA ILE A 31 3.00 -4.72 3.52
C ILE A 31 1.73 -5.13 4.27
N GLU A 32 1.84 -5.46 5.56
CA GLU A 32 0.71 -5.85 6.40
C GLU A 32 -0.33 -4.73 6.52
N ASN A 33 0.12 -3.50 6.75
CA ASN A 33 -0.75 -2.33 6.80
C ASN A 33 -1.49 -2.15 5.46
N PHE A 34 -0.78 -2.20 4.35
CA PHE A 34 -1.38 -2.09 3.02
C PHE A 34 -2.36 -3.24 2.72
N CYS A 35 -2.05 -4.47 3.12
CA CYS A 35 -2.96 -5.61 3.02
C CYS A 35 -4.25 -5.40 3.85
N GLY A 36 -4.19 -4.68 4.97
CA GLY A 36 -5.35 -4.25 5.74
C GLY A 36 -6.23 -3.28 4.94
N ILE A 37 -5.63 -2.20 4.43
CA ILE A 37 -6.31 -1.19 3.61
C ILE A 37 -6.99 -1.84 2.38
N LEU A 38 -6.26 -2.71 1.67
CA LEU A 38 -6.78 -3.45 0.52
C LEU A 38 -8.01 -4.29 0.89
N ARG A 39 -7.95 -5.04 2.00
CA ARG A 39 -9.08 -5.87 2.46
C ARG A 39 -10.30 -5.04 2.81
N GLU A 40 -10.11 -3.89 3.45
CA GLU A 40 -11.22 -3.02 3.83
C GLU A 40 -11.90 -2.37 2.61
N ARG A 41 -11.10 -1.81 1.69
CA ARG A 41 -11.61 -1.15 0.48
C ARG A 41 -12.20 -2.14 -0.52
N VAL A 42 -11.49 -3.22 -0.85
CA VAL A 42 -11.98 -4.24 -1.80
C VAL A 42 -13.10 -5.08 -1.20
N GLY A 43 -13.10 -5.29 0.12
CA GLY A 43 -14.07 -6.14 0.81
C GLY A 43 -15.53 -5.72 0.62
N ARG A 44 -15.78 -4.46 0.24
CA ARG A 44 -17.11 -3.92 -0.11
C ARG A 44 -17.50 -4.16 -1.58
N LEU A 45 -16.52 -4.31 -2.48
CA LEU A 45 -16.74 -4.38 -3.94
C LEU A 45 -16.91 -5.81 -4.48
N VAL A 46 -16.46 -6.83 -3.75
CA VAL A 46 -16.37 -8.21 -4.28
C VAL A 46 -17.51 -9.15 -3.89
N ARG A 47 -18.49 -8.70 -3.08
CA ARG A 47 -19.56 -9.58 -2.56
C ARG A 47 -20.92 -8.89 -2.53
N LYS A 48 -21.95 -9.58 -3.05
CA LYS A 48 -23.37 -9.16 -3.00
C LYS A 48 -23.95 -9.39 -1.60
N THR A 49 -23.63 -10.52 -0.97
CA THR A 49 -23.89 -10.84 0.45
C THR A 49 -22.75 -11.73 1.00
N LYS A 50 -22.73 -12.02 2.32
CA LYS A 50 -21.70 -12.87 2.96
C LYS A 50 -21.63 -14.31 2.41
N CYS A 51 -22.71 -14.82 1.81
CA CYS A 51 -22.83 -16.22 1.39
C CYS A 51 -22.42 -16.48 -0.07
N TYR A 52 -21.93 -15.47 -0.80
CA TYR A 52 -21.46 -15.65 -2.17
C TYR A 52 -19.94 -15.66 -2.24
N SER A 53 -19.38 -16.72 -2.82
CA SER A 53 -17.96 -16.84 -3.10
C SER A 53 -17.49 -15.73 -4.05
N LYS A 54 -16.31 -15.16 -3.76
CA LYS A 54 -15.68 -14.15 -4.61
C LYS A 54 -15.29 -14.81 -5.95
N LYS A 55 -15.66 -14.20 -7.09
CA LYS A 55 -15.11 -14.60 -8.39
C LYS A 55 -13.70 -14.02 -8.52
N LEU A 56 -12.71 -14.86 -8.88
CA LEU A 56 -11.31 -14.45 -9.04
C LEU A 56 -11.17 -13.23 -9.97
N LEU A 57 -11.84 -13.25 -11.12
CA LEU A 57 -11.82 -12.14 -12.09
C LEU A 57 -12.31 -10.81 -11.47
N ARG A 58 -13.36 -10.86 -10.64
CA ARG A 58 -13.89 -9.66 -9.98
C ARG A 58 -12.92 -9.13 -8.94
N LEU A 59 -12.27 -10.02 -8.20
CA LEU A 59 -11.23 -9.63 -7.25
C LEU A 59 -10.08 -8.95 -7.98
N ARG A 60 -9.57 -9.57 -9.05
CA ARG A 60 -8.49 -9.00 -9.88
C ARG A 60 -8.85 -7.60 -10.39
N ASN A 61 -10.00 -7.44 -11.02
CA ASN A 61 -10.43 -6.16 -11.56
C ASN A 61 -10.58 -5.08 -10.46
N ALA A 62 -11.17 -5.43 -9.32
CA ALA A 62 -11.29 -4.50 -8.20
C ALA A 62 -9.92 -4.09 -7.63
N THR A 63 -8.96 -5.02 -7.58
CA THR A 63 -7.59 -4.74 -7.15
C THR A 63 -6.86 -3.82 -8.14
N GLU A 64 -6.99 -4.03 -9.44
CA GLU A 64 -6.36 -3.15 -10.45
C GLU A 64 -6.89 -1.73 -10.38
N ILE A 65 -8.21 -1.56 -10.28
CA ILE A 65 -8.85 -0.24 -10.13
C ILE A 65 -8.35 0.44 -8.85
N LEU A 66 -8.31 -0.29 -7.74
CA LEU A 66 -7.84 0.27 -6.47
C LEU A 66 -6.36 0.64 -6.53
N ARG A 67 -5.54 -0.14 -7.21
CA ARG A 67 -4.11 0.16 -7.42
C ARG A 67 -3.92 1.43 -8.22
N PHE A 68 -4.70 1.61 -9.30
CA PHE A 68 -4.68 2.84 -10.08
C PHE A 68 -5.10 4.04 -9.22
N TYR A 69 -6.25 3.95 -8.57
CA TYR A 69 -6.76 5.00 -7.69
C TYR A 69 -5.74 5.38 -6.61
N TRP A 70 -5.19 4.39 -5.90
CA TRP A 70 -4.23 4.63 -4.83
C TRP A 70 -2.96 5.32 -5.32
N ASN A 71 -2.41 4.88 -6.46
CA ASN A 71 -1.14 5.40 -6.95
C ASN A 71 -1.27 6.75 -7.65
N PHE A 72 -2.36 6.99 -8.37
CA PHE A 72 -2.50 8.13 -9.27
C PHE A 72 -3.51 9.19 -8.82
N MET A 73 -4.39 8.87 -7.87
CA MET A 73 -5.47 9.76 -7.44
C MET A 73 -5.43 10.06 -5.93
N ASP A 74 -5.13 9.08 -5.07
CA ASP A 74 -5.13 9.25 -3.61
C ASP A 74 -3.89 10.07 -3.16
N ARG A 75 -4.12 11.29 -2.68
CA ARG A 75 -3.04 12.19 -2.25
C ARG A 75 -2.61 11.84 -0.83
N LEU A 76 -1.34 11.45 -0.68
CA LEU A 76 -0.75 11.26 0.63
C LEU A 76 -0.51 12.60 1.32
N PRO A 77 -0.62 12.68 2.66
CA PRO A 77 -0.39 13.92 3.39
C PRO A 77 0.99 14.48 3.06
N LYS A 78 0.99 15.69 2.47
CA LYS A 78 2.16 16.55 2.15
C LYS A 78 3.01 16.19 0.93
N ASN A 79 2.78 15.08 0.22
CA ASN A 79 3.71 14.63 -0.84
C ASN A 79 3.05 14.30 -2.21
N GLY A 80 1.81 14.73 -2.46
CA GLY A 80 1.12 14.37 -3.69
C GLY A 80 0.71 12.90 -3.73
N THR A 81 0.50 12.32 -4.92
CA THR A 81 0.15 10.90 -5.06
C THR A 81 1.41 10.03 -5.08
N PRO A 82 1.32 8.73 -4.74
CA PRO A 82 2.48 7.82 -4.82
C PRO A 82 3.20 7.88 -6.17
N ALA A 83 2.47 7.97 -7.28
CA ALA A 83 3.07 8.09 -8.61
C ALA A 83 3.83 9.42 -8.82
N MET A 84 3.41 10.51 -8.16
CA MET A 84 4.17 11.77 -8.17
C MET A 84 5.45 11.66 -7.34
N ILE A 85 5.40 10.99 -6.19
CA ILE A 85 6.57 10.77 -5.31
C ILE A 85 7.66 9.99 -6.05
N GLU A 86 7.26 9.00 -6.84
CA GLU A 86 8.15 8.17 -7.66
C GLU A 86 8.49 8.80 -9.02
N ASN A 87 8.10 10.07 -9.26
CA ASN A 87 8.33 10.81 -10.51
C ASN A 87 7.78 10.15 -11.78
N LEU A 88 6.73 9.32 -11.66
CA LEU A 88 6.04 8.68 -12.80
C LEU A 88 5.03 9.61 -13.48
N THR A 89 4.55 10.63 -12.75
CA THR A 89 3.64 11.66 -13.25
C THR A 89 3.90 12.98 -12.52
N ASN A 90 3.60 14.11 -13.15
CA ASN A 90 3.72 15.45 -12.57
C ASN A 90 2.38 16.02 -12.08
N HIS A 91 1.28 15.31 -12.30
CA HIS A 91 -0.06 15.71 -11.90
C HIS A 91 -0.83 14.52 -11.31
N PRO A 92 -1.78 14.78 -10.41
CA PRO A 92 -2.76 13.78 -9.99
C PRO A 92 -3.78 13.56 -11.10
N TRP A 93 -4.28 12.33 -11.20
CA TRP A 93 -5.28 11.91 -12.18
C TRP A 93 -6.70 12.06 -11.62
N LEU A 94 -6.95 13.19 -10.96
CA LEU A 94 -8.26 13.61 -10.46
C LEU A 94 -8.84 14.59 -11.48
N GLU A 95 -10.13 14.48 -11.80
CA GLU A 95 -10.84 15.49 -12.61
C GLU A 95 -10.62 16.91 -12.08
#